data_AF-A0A9P6SCP2-F1
#
_entry.id   AF-A0A9P6SCP2-F1
#
_cell.length_a   1.000
_cell.length_b   1.000
_cell.length_c   1.000
_cell.angle_alpha   90.00
_cell.angle_beta   90.00
_cell.angle_gamma   90.00
#
_symmetry.space_group_name_H-M   'P 1'
#
loop_
_entity.id
_entity.type
_entity.pdbx_description
1 polymer ?
#
loop_
_entity_poly.entity_id
_entity_poly.type
_entity_poly.pdbx_seq_one_letter_code
_entity_poly.pdbx_strand_id
1 'polypeptide(L)'
;MFHLQTTVVKANMRTHYGSHDILGSLAYNICLLGRKHTGLDAKLPHNAKELLISSFYAMVRRIWLAIMRKTDSTSELSDTLCPADINAALLISDMFVYLELFTTIKHGDTKRLQAILKLLTVMMSAGGSPPYTLELLQMDYGVRYAWTKVKAEAIFSSMLMSTKGQEDSFIPLDLCQVFNNKLVMAPLTCCFLGV
;
A
#
# COMPACT_ATOMS: atom_id res chain seq x y z
N MET A 1 -1.19 8.41 8.48
CA MET A 1 -1.92 7.54 7.52
C MET A 1 -1.32 7.61 6.11
N PHE A 2 -0.93 8.78 5.61
CA PHE A 2 -0.18 8.92 4.35
C PHE A 2 1.18 8.22 4.39
N HIS A 3 1.91 8.38 5.50
CA HIS A 3 3.18 7.69 5.69
C HIS A 3 2.98 6.17 5.76
N LEU A 4 1.92 5.71 6.42
CA LEU A 4 1.56 4.30 6.45
C LEU A 4 1.30 3.74 5.04
N GLN A 5 0.53 4.44 4.20
CA GLN A 5 0.33 4.04 2.80
C GLN A 5 1.65 3.95 2.02
N THR A 6 2.55 4.92 2.23
CA THR A 6 3.87 4.96 1.59
C THR A 6 4.76 3.80 2.05
N THR A 7 4.72 3.48 3.35
CA THR A 7 5.47 2.36 3.94
C THR A 7 4.91 1.01 3.45
N VAL A 8 3.59 0.86 3.29
CA VAL A 8 3.00 -0.36 2.71
C VAL A 8 3.44 -0.57 1.27
N VAL A 9 3.41 0.49 0.45
CA VAL A 9 3.95 0.42 -0.93
C VAL A 9 5.42 0.01 -0.89
N LYS A 10 6.22 0.58 0.01
CA LYS A 10 7.63 0.23 0.17
C LYS A 10 7.83 -1.24 0.58
N ALA A 11 7.04 -1.73 1.52
CA ALA A 11 7.06 -3.11 1.98
C ALA A 11 6.75 -4.06 0.82
N ASN A 12 5.65 -3.82 0.09
CA ASN A 12 5.27 -4.64 -1.06
C ASN A 12 6.34 -4.62 -2.17
N MET A 13 6.91 -3.45 -2.46
CA MET A 13 8.02 -3.34 -3.41
C MET A 13 9.20 -4.21 -2.96
N ARG A 14 9.61 -4.16 -1.69
CA ARG A 14 10.74 -4.94 -1.18
C ARG A 14 10.48 -6.45 -1.20
N THR A 15 9.30 -6.88 -0.77
CA THR A 15 8.94 -8.29 -0.71
C THR A 15 8.85 -8.92 -2.10
N HIS A 16 8.31 -8.19 -3.07
CA HIS A 16 7.97 -8.73 -4.39
C HIS A 16 8.88 -8.30 -5.53
N TYR A 17 9.94 -7.51 -5.26
CA TYR A 17 10.80 -6.98 -6.32
C TYR A 17 11.42 -8.10 -7.18
N GLY A 18 12.09 -9.05 -6.53
CA GLY A 18 12.76 -10.17 -7.18
C GLY A 18 13.83 -9.76 -8.20
N SER A 19 14.09 -10.62 -9.18
CA SER A 19 15.02 -10.38 -10.30
C SER A 19 14.26 -10.28 -11.62
N HIS A 20 14.87 -9.62 -12.62
CA HIS A 20 14.38 -9.59 -14.00
C HIS A 20 14.27 -10.98 -14.64
N ASP A 21 14.98 -11.99 -14.10
CA ASP A 21 14.98 -13.35 -14.63
C ASP A 21 13.87 -14.24 -14.03
N ILE A 22 13.24 -13.78 -12.94
CA ILE A 22 12.22 -14.55 -12.22
C ILE A 22 10.84 -14.15 -12.76
N LEU A 23 10.21 -15.05 -13.51
CA LEU A 23 8.86 -14.86 -14.01
C LEU A 23 7.90 -14.52 -12.84
N GLY A 24 7.09 -13.47 -13.01
CA GLY A 24 6.13 -13.03 -12.01
C GLY A 24 6.70 -12.10 -10.92
N SER A 25 8.01 -11.86 -10.89
CA SER A 25 8.59 -10.82 -10.03
C SER A 25 8.19 -9.42 -10.51
N LEU A 26 8.25 -8.43 -9.62
CA LEU A 26 7.99 -7.05 -10.02
C LEU A 26 9.05 -6.52 -10.99
N ALA A 27 10.32 -6.91 -10.81
CA ALA A 27 11.43 -6.57 -11.71
C ALA A 27 11.21 -7.12 -13.12
N TYR A 28 10.68 -8.34 -13.25
CA TYR A 28 10.28 -8.92 -14.54
C TYR A 28 9.14 -8.10 -15.16
N ASN A 29 8.12 -7.74 -14.37
CA ASN A 29 7.01 -6.91 -14.85
C ASN A 29 7.45 -5.50 -15.28
N ILE A 30 8.41 -4.88 -14.58
CA ILE A 30 9.00 -3.59 -14.96
C ILE A 30 9.67 -3.69 -16.33
N CYS A 31 10.43 -4.77 -16.56
CA CYS A 31 11.08 -5.04 -17.85
C CYS A 31 10.03 -5.21 -18.96
N LEU A 32 9.01 -6.03 -18.72
CA LEU A 32 7.92 -6.27 -19.67
C LEU A 32 7.13 -4.99 -20.02
N LEU A 33 6.93 -4.11 -19.03
CA LEU A 33 6.23 -2.84 -19.20
C LEU A 33 7.12 -1.73 -19.80
N GLY A 34 8.40 -1.99 -20.07
CA GLY A 34 9.34 -1.00 -20.62
C GLY A 34 9.56 0.22 -19.73
N ARG A 35 9.38 0.09 -18.41
CA ARG A 35 9.49 1.22 -17.47
C ARG A 35 10.98 1.46 -17.12
N LYS A 36 11.44 2.71 -17.24
CA LYS A 36 12.82 3.10 -16.88
C LYS A 36 13.06 2.94 -15.36
N HIS A 37 14.11 2.20 -15.01
CA HIS A 37 14.72 1.97 -13.69
C HIS A 37 13.93 2.52 -12.47
N THR A 38 13.04 1.70 -11.93
CA THR A 38 12.57 1.82 -10.54
C THR A 38 13.48 1.00 -9.64
N GLY A 39 14.74 1.40 -9.50
CA GLY A 39 15.67 0.73 -8.60
C GLY A 39 15.20 0.82 -7.14
N LEU A 40 15.42 -0.24 -6.36
CA LEU A 40 15.13 -0.30 -4.93
C LEU A 40 15.90 0.74 -4.10
N ASP A 41 17.02 1.25 -4.63
CA ASP A 41 18.01 2.05 -3.90
C ASP A 41 17.77 3.57 -3.89
N ALA A 42 16.77 4.06 -4.62
CA ALA A 42 16.37 5.46 -4.55
C ALA A 42 15.04 5.61 -3.79
N LYS A 43 14.84 6.77 -3.14
CA LYS A 43 13.56 7.23 -2.56
C LYS A 43 12.38 6.62 -3.32
N LEU A 44 11.41 6.05 -2.59
CA LEU A 44 10.26 5.31 -3.14
C LEU A 44 9.86 5.92 -4.50
N PRO A 45 10.01 5.18 -5.61
CA PRO A 45 9.81 5.75 -6.94
C PRO A 45 8.48 6.49 -6.98
N HIS A 46 8.44 7.70 -7.55
CA HIS A 46 7.22 8.49 -7.63
C HIS A 46 6.05 7.73 -8.30
N ASN A 47 6.37 6.68 -9.07
CA ASN A 47 5.46 5.77 -9.75
C ASN A 47 5.31 4.39 -9.08
N ALA A 48 5.87 4.14 -7.90
CA ALA A 48 5.83 2.82 -7.24
C ALA A 48 4.41 2.34 -6.98
N LYS A 49 3.53 3.25 -6.53
CA LYS A 49 2.09 2.98 -6.38
C LYS A 49 1.47 2.55 -7.72
N GLU A 50 1.72 3.32 -8.77
CA GLU A 50 1.16 3.06 -10.10
C GLU A 50 1.68 1.75 -10.69
N LEU A 51 2.96 1.43 -10.45
CA LEU A 51 3.57 0.16 -10.84
C LEU A 51 2.88 -1.01 -10.14
N LEU A 52 2.76 -0.97 -8.81
CA LEU A 52 2.09 -2.04 -8.05
C LEU A 52 0.65 -2.25 -8.51
N ILE A 53 -0.10 -1.17 -8.73
CA ILE A 53 -1.48 -1.24 -9.23
C ILE A 53 -1.52 -1.83 -10.65
N SER A 54 -0.64 -1.39 -11.54
CA SER A 54 -0.59 -1.91 -12.92
C SER A 54 -0.21 -3.39 -12.95
N SER A 55 0.78 -3.80 -12.15
CA SER A 55 1.17 -5.20 -11.99
C SER A 55 0.05 -6.04 -11.41
N PHE A 56 -0.65 -5.54 -10.38
CA PHE A 56 -1.83 -6.19 -9.81
C PHE A 56 -2.90 -6.45 -10.87
N TYR A 57 -3.33 -5.42 -11.61
CA TYR A 57 -4.33 -5.59 -12.67
C TYR A 57 -3.90 -6.55 -13.76
N ALA A 58 -2.64 -6.50 -14.19
CA ALA A 58 -2.10 -7.41 -15.20
C ALA A 58 -2.17 -8.87 -14.74
N MET A 59 -1.80 -9.15 -13.47
CA MET A 59 -1.84 -10.50 -12.91
C MET A 59 -3.27 -11.01 -12.71
N VAL A 60 -4.17 -10.19 -12.15
CA VAL A 60 -5.59 -10.55 -12.00
C VAL A 60 -6.21 -10.86 -13.36
N ARG A 61 -5.93 -10.03 -14.37
CA ARG A 61 -6.40 -10.27 -15.75
C ARG A 61 -5.86 -11.56 -16.34
N ARG A 62 -4.58 -11.88 -16.11
CA ARG A 62 -3.96 -13.13 -16.57
C ARG A 62 -4.63 -14.35 -15.92
N ILE A 63 -4.85 -14.32 -14.61
CA ILE A 63 -5.54 -15.39 -13.87
C ILE A 63 -6.96 -15.55 -14.40
N TRP A 64 -7.71 -14.45 -14.55
CA TRP A 64 -9.06 -14.47 -15.10
C TRP A 64 -9.11 -15.12 -16.48
N LEU A 65 -8.22 -14.72 -17.41
CA LEU A 65 -8.14 -15.29 -18.75
C LEU A 65 -7.78 -16.79 -18.74
N ALA A 66 -6.93 -17.21 -17.79
CA ALA A 66 -6.58 -18.63 -17.63
C ALA A 66 -7.79 -19.45 -17.15
N ILE A 67 -8.56 -18.93 -16.20
CA ILE A 67 -9.79 -19.57 -15.70
C ILE A 67 -10.82 -19.68 -16.83
N MET A 68 -11.08 -18.59 -17.57
CA MET A 68 -12.07 -18.58 -18.66
C MET A 68 -11.71 -19.59 -19.77
N ARG A 69 -10.44 -19.66 -20.19
CA ARG A 69 -9.97 -20.65 -21.19
C ARG A 69 -10.13 -22.09 -20.72
N LYS A 70 -10.02 -22.34 -19.41
CA LYS A 70 -10.23 -23.66 -18.80
C LYS A 70 -11.71 -24.04 -18.77
N THR A 71 -12.62 -23.08 -18.60
CA THR A 71 -14.06 -23.33 -18.68
C THR A 71 -14.49 -23.81 -20.08
N ASP A 72 -13.78 -23.36 -21.12
CA ASP A 72 -14.04 -23.76 -22.52
C ASP A 72 -13.40 -25.11 -22.91
N SER A 73 -12.44 -25.62 -22.12
CA SER A 73 -11.66 -26.82 -22.43
C SER A 73 -11.71 -27.82 -21.27
N THR A 74 -12.54 -28.87 -21.38
CA THR A 74 -12.55 -30.03 -20.45
C THR A 74 -11.23 -30.81 -20.54
N SER A 75 -10.18 -30.31 -19.89
CA SER A 75 -8.87 -30.95 -19.80
C SER A 75 -8.35 -30.83 -18.36
N GLU A 76 -8.04 -31.99 -17.79
CA GLU A 76 -7.40 -32.14 -16.49
C GLU A 76 -6.01 -31.48 -16.53
N LEU A 77 -5.76 -30.55 -15.61
CA LEU A 77 -4.49 -29.82 -15.53
C LEU A 77 -3.58 -30.54 -14.54
N SER A 78 -2.35 -30.83 -14.95
CA SER A 78 -1.28 -31.24 -14.04
C SER A 78 -1.06 -30.17 -12.96
N ASP A 79 -1.32 -30.55 -11.71
CA ASP A 79 -1.31 -29.71 -10.50
C ASP A 79 0.10 -29.27 -10.08
N THR A 80 0.67 -28.28 -10.76
CA THR A 80 1.80 -27.55 -10.16
C THR A 80 1.74 -26.09 -10.59
N LEU A 81 1.30 -25.21 -9.68
CA LEU A 81 1.48 -23.76 -9.83
C LEU A 81 2.95 -23.51 -10.13
N CYS A 82 3.26 -22.82 -11.25
CA CYS A 82 4.65 -22.45 -11.47
C CYS A 82 5.05 -21.40 -10.43
N PRO A 83 6.35 -21.23 -10.11
CA PRO A 83 6.81 -20.23 -9.14
C PRO A 83 6.29 -18.80 -9.42
N ALA A 84 6.01 -18.48 -10.69
CA ALA A 84 5.41 -17.20 -11.07
C ALA A 84 3.96 -17.04 -10.61
N ASP A 85 3.20 -18.14 -10.58
CA ASP A 85 1.82 -18.13 -10.11
C ASP A 85 1.76 -17.96 -8.58
N ILE A 86 2.73 -18.53 -7.87
CA ILE A 86 2.87 -18.36 -6.41
C ILE A 86 3.23 -16.91 -6.07
N ASN A 87 4.26 -16.34 -6.72
CA ASN A 87 4.64 -14.94 -6.50
C ASN A 87 3.51 -13.97 -6.87
N ALA A 88 2.79 -14.25 -7.96
CA ALA A 88 1.63 -13.46 -8.35
C ALA A 88 0.51 -13.55 -7.31
N ALA A 89 0.21 -14.73 -6.79
CA ALA A 89 -0.81 -14.92 -5.76
C ALA A 89 -0.45 -14.17 -4.46
N LEU A 90 0.82 -14.23 -4.03
CA LEU A 90 1.30 -13.49 -2.86
C LEU A 90 1.21 -11.97 -3.05
N LEU A 91 1.66 -11.46 -4.20
CA LEU A 91 1.54 -10.03 -4.51
C LEU A 91 0.07 -9.59 -4.58
N ILE A 92 -0.81 -10.40 -5.16
CA ILE A 92 -2.26 -10.13 -5.18
C ILE A 92 -2.81 -10.05 -3.74
N SER A 93 -2.44 -10.98 -2.87
CA SER A 93 -2.86 -11.00 -1.46
C SER A 93 -2.43 -9.74 -0.72
N ASP A 94 -1.16 -9.36 -0.82
CA ASP A 94 -0.62 -8.16 -0.18
C ASP A 94 -1.21 -6.87 -0.77
N MET A 95 -1.54 -6.88 -2.06
CA MET A 95 -2.21 -5.75 -2.71
C MET A 95 -3.66 -5.58 -2.28
N PHE A 96 -4.38 -6.64 -1.92
CA PHE A 96 -5.72 -6.50 -1.33
C PHE A 96 -5.69 -5.75 -0.01
N VAL A 97 -4.68 -5.99 0.85
CA VAL A 97 -4.53 -5.23 2.09
C VAL A 97 -4.26 -3.75 1.80
N TYR A 98 -3.43 -3.45 0.80
CA TYR A 98 -3.19 -2.07 0.36
C TYR A 98 -4.45 -1.38 -0.19
N LEU A 99 -5.23 -2.08 -1.02
CA LEU A 99 -6.48 -1.57 -1.59
C LEU A 99 -7.54 -1.35 -0.51
N GLU A 100 -7.61 -2.26 0.47
CA GLU A 100 -8.49 -2.10 1.64
C GLU A 100 -8.07 -0.87 2.46
N LEU A 101 -6.78 -0.66 2.72
CA LEU A 101 -6.29 0.57 3.36
C LEU A 101 -6.65 1.83 2.55
N PHE A 102 -6.49 1.80 1.23
CA PHE A 102 -6.81 2.94 0.38
C PHE A 102 -8.31 3.26 0.40
N THR A 103 -9.16 2.24 0.27
CA THR A 103 -10.61 2.41 0.25
C THR A 103 -11.15 2.82 1.61
N THR A 104 -10.69 2.24 2.71
CA THR A 104 -11.09 2.64 4.08
C THR A 104 -10.76 4.09 4.37
N ILE A 105 -9.56 4.54 3.98
CA ILE A 105 -9.18 5.96 4.06
C ILE A 105 -10.13 6.83 3.22
N LYS A 106 -10.39 6.44 1.96
CA LYS A 106 -11.23 7.22 1.04
C LYS A 106 -12.65 7.41 1.57
N HIS A 107 -13.26 6.34 2.11
CA HIS A 107 -14.61 6.37 2.67
C HIS A 107 -14.66 6.97 4.09
N GLY A 108 -13.53 7.21 4.74
CA GLY A 108 -13.51 7.66 6.14
C GLY A 108 -13.92 6.58 7.14
N ASP A 109 -13.87 5.30 6.78
CA ASP A 109 -14.33 4.19 7.63
C ASP A 109 -13.26 3.82 8.67
N THR A 110 -13.37 4.45 9.84
CA THR A 110 -12.46 4.24 10.97
C THR A 110 -12.55 2.84 11.58
N LYS A 111 -13.71 2.17 11.48
CA LYS A 111 -13.90 0.82 12.04
C LYS A 111 -13.19 -0.22 11.18
N ARG A 112 -13.34 -0.13 9.85
CA ARG A 112 -12.58 -0.98 8.92
C ARG A 112 -11.09 -0.68 8.99
N LEU A 113 -10.71 0.61 9.12
CA LEU A 113 -9.31 1.00 9.34
C LEU A 113 -8.72 0.30 10.58
N GLN A 114 -9.44 0.32 11.70
CA GLN A 114 -9.03 -0.38 12.92
C GLN A 114 -8.91 -1.89 12.71
N ALA A 115 -9.81 -2.50 11.93
CA ALA A 115 -9.78 -3.93 11.64
C ALA A 115 -8.52 -4.34 10.84
N ILE A 116 -8.11 -3.54 9.85
CA ILE A 116 -6.95 -3.84 9.01
C ILE A 116 -5.60 -3.53 9.67
N LEU A 117 -5.56 -2.76 10.76
CA LEU A 117 -4.31 -2.42 11.45
C LEU A 117 -3.49 -3.67 11.81
N LYS A 118 -4.14 -4.77 12.23
CA LYS A 118 -3.44 -6.01 12.59
C LYS A 118 -2.68 -6.61 11.41
N LEU A 119 -3.33 -6.65 10.24
CA LEU A 119 -2.72 -7.13 9.00
C LEU A 119 -1.57 -6.22 8.59
N LEU A 120 -1.76 -4.91 8.69
CA LEU A 120 -0.72 -3.93 8.42
C LEU A 120 0.48 -4.10 9.36
N THR A 121 0.28 -4.36 10.65
CA THR A 121 1.36 -4.62 11.61
C THR A 121 2.20 -5.82 11.19
N VAL A 122 1.57 -6.93 10.81
CA VAL A 122 2.26 -8.13 10.34
C VAL A 122 3.04 -7.84 9.06
N MET A 123 2.42 -7.15 8.09
CA MET A 123 3.09 -6.75 6.85
C MET A 123 4.27 -5.81 7.09
N MET A 124 4.16 -4.85 8.02
CA MET A 124 5.25 -3.91 8.32
C MET A 124 6.42 -4.62 9.00
N SER A 125 6.11 -5.60 9.85
CA SER A 125 7.11 -6.46 10.49
C SER A 125 7.88 -7.26 9.43
N ALA A 126 7.16 -7.93 8.54
CA ALA A 126 7.75 -8.71 7.44
C ALA A 126 8.52 -7.83 6.43
N GLY A 127 8.02 -6.62 6.14
CA GLY A 127 8.61 -5.68 5.17
C GLY A 127 9.81 -4.88 5.68
N GLY A 128 10.31 -5.17 6.89
CA GLY A 128 11.48 -4.52 7.46
C GLY A 128 11.27 -3.04 7.75
N SER A 129 10.14 -2.69 8.38
CA SER A 129 9.84 -1.32 8.83
C SER A 129 9.60 -1.26 10.36
N PRO A 130 10.63 -1.54 11.20
CA PRO A 130 10.47 -1.66 12.65
C PRO A 130 9.80 -0.47 13.35
N PRO A 131 10.09 0.80 12.99
CA PRO A 131 9.43 1.95 13.61
C PRO A 131 7.91 1.92 13.43
N TYR A 132 7.45 1.65 12.20
CA TYR A 132 6.02 1.57 11.91
C TYR A 132 5.39 0.33 12.54
N THR A 133 6.10 -0.79 12.61
CA THR A 133 5.61 -1.97 13.34
C THR A 133 5.36 -1.64 14.81
N LEU A 134 6.30 -0.95 15.47
CA LEU A 134 6.14 -0.56 16.86
C LEU A 134 4.98 0.43 17.07
N GLU A 135 4.87 1.45 16.22
CA GLU A 135 3.76 2.41 16.27
C GLU A 135 2.39 1.73 16.11
N LEU A 136 2.28 0.80 15.14
CA LEU A 136 1.04 0.05 14.91
C LEU A 136 0.73 -0.92 16.06
N LEU A 137 1.74 -1.54 16.67
CA LEU A 137 1.57 -2.36 17.88
C LEU A 137 1.09 -1.52 19.07
N GLN A 138 1.67 -0.35 19.28
CA GLN A 138 1.24 0.57 20.34
C GLN A 138 -0.20 1.05 20.11
N MET A 139 -0.57 1.29 18.86
CA MET A 139 -1.94 1.66 18.49
C MET A 139 -2.93 0.52 18.75
N ASP A 140 -2.63 -0.71 18.33
CA ASP A 140 -3.46 -1.88 18.60
C ASP A 140 -3.56 -2.18 20.11
N TYR A 141 -2.46 -2.07 20.85
CA TYR A 141 -2.47 -2.17 22.30
C TYR A 141 -3.35 -1.09 22.95
N GLY A 142 -3.20 0.16 22.50
CA GLY A 142 -3.99 1.29 22.96
C GLY A 142 -5.48 1.02 22.82
N VAL A 143 -5.89 0.59 21.64
CA VAL A 143 -7.27 0.26 21.31
C VAL A 143 -7.83 -0.89 22.15
N ARG A 144 -7.04 -1.94 22.38
CA ARG A 144 -7.53 -3.15 23.06
C ARG A 144 -7.53 -3.06 24.58
N TYR A 145 -6.54 -2.36 25.14
CA TYR A 145 -6.25 -2.46 26.58
C TYR A 145 -6.21 -1.12 27.29
N ALA A 146 -5.81 -0.02 26.63
CA ALA A 146 -5.53 1.24 27.32
C ALA A 146 -6.59 2.33 27.11
N TRP A 147 -7.34 2.31 26.00
CA TRP A 147 -8.26 3.38 25.62
C TRP A 147 -9.71 2.99 25.86
N THR A 148 -10.49 3.95 26.32
CA THR A 148 -11.96 3.83 26.29
C THR A 148 -12.44 3.86 24.84
N LYS A 149 -13.63 3.31 24.56
CA LYS A 149 -14.23 3.32 23.21
C LYS A 149 -14.27 4.73 22.62
N VAL A 150 -14.72 5.71 23.42
CA VAL A 150 -14.78 7.13 23.04
C VAL A 150 -13.42 7.67 22.67
N LYS A 151 -12.37 7.35 23.44
CA LYS A 151 -11.00 7.78 23.15
C LYS A 151 -10.46 7.15 21.87
N ALA A 152 -10.68 5.86 21.67
CA ALA A 152 -10.27 5.17 20.45
C ALA A 152 -10.96 5.77 19.21
N GLU A 153 -12.28 5.97 19.27
CA GLU A 153 -13.06 6.60 18.21
C GLU A 153 -12.57 8.02 17.89
N ALA A 154 -12.29 8.84 18.91
CA ALA A 154 -11.73 10.17 18.74
C ALA A 154 -10.33 10.16 18.10
N ILE A 155 -9.48 9.21 18.49
CA ILE A 155 -8.15 9.04 17.89
C ILE A 155 -8.26 8.67 16.42
N PHE A 156 -9.06 7.66 16.07
CA PHE A 156 -9.21 7.25 14.66
C PHE A 156 -9.90 8.30 13.80
N SER A 157 -10.94 8.96 14.32
CA SER A 157 -11.61 10.05 13.59
C SER A 157 -10.67 11.22 13.34
N SER A 158 -9.71 11.49 14.25
CA SER A 158 -8.69 12.51 14.04
C SER A 158 -7.64 12.16 12.97
N MET A 159 -7.53 10.90 12.54
CA MET A 159 -6.53 10.49 11.54
C MET A 159 -6.92 10.86 10.11
N LEU A 160 -8.20 11.12 9.87
CA LEU A 160 -8.77 11.36 8.56
C LEU A 160 -9.51 12.69 8.54
N MET A 161 -9.42 13.40 7.43
CA MET A 161 -10.08 14.69 7.24
C MET A 161 -10.87 14.67 5.94
N SER A 162 -12.14 15.08 5.98
CA SER A 162 -12.93 15.33 4.79
C SER A 162 -12.54 16.68 4.19
N THR A 163 -12.13 16.69 2.92
CA THR A 163 -11.71 17.93 2.25
C THR A 163 -12.87 18.74 1.67
N LYS A 164 -13.96 18.06 1.30
CA LYS A 164 -15.09 18.67 0.59
C LYS A 164 -16.42 18.51 1.32
N GLY A 165 -16.43 17.89 2.50
CA GLY A 165 -17.66 17.49 3.19
C GLY A 165 -18.46 16.44 2.44
N GLN A 166 -17.87 15.80 1.41
CA GLN A 166 -18.50 14.79 0.58
C GLN A 166 -18.08 13.39 1.04
N GLU A 167 -18.97 12.42 0.84
CA GLU A 167 -18.59 11.01 0.88
C GLU A 167 -17.42 10.76 -0.08
N ASP A 168 -16.56 9.79 0.24
CA ASP A 168 -15.41 9.42 -0.62
C ASP A 168 -14.32 10.49 -0.81
N SER A 169 -14.32 11.55 0.00
CA SER A 169 -13.37 12.66 -0.10
C SER A 169 -12.39 12.77 1.08
N PHE A 170 -12.30 11.71 1.90
CA PHE A 170 -11.40 11.68 3.04
C PHE A 170 -9.95 11.50 2.61
N ILE A 171 -9.07 12.25 3.28
CA ILE A 171 -7.62 12.13 3.13
C ILE A 171 -6.95 11.96 4.50
N PRO A 172 -5.76 11.36 4.55
CA PRO A 172 -4.95 11.31 5.76
C PRO A 172 -4.64 12.70 6.33
N LEU A 173 -4.82 12.91 7.65
CA LEU A 173 -4.50 14.18 8.28
C LEU A 173 -3.00 14.52 8.17
N ASP A 174 -2.12 13.52 8.25
CA ASP A 174 -0.67 13.72 8.10
C ASP A 174 -0.29 14.15 6.67
N LEU A 175 -1.13 13.89 5.66
CA LEU A 175 -0.93 14.46 4.32
C LEU A 175 -1.17 15.98 4.34
N CYS A 176 -2.24 16.44 4.99
CA CYS A 176 -2.52 17.86 5.16
C CYS A 176 -1.38 18.57 5.89
N GLN A 177 -0.84 17.95 6.94
CA GLN A 177 0.30 18.48 7.67
C GLN A 177 1.53 18.64 6.76
N VAL A 178 1.83 17.67 5.90
CA VAL A 178 2.94 17.77 4.94
C VAL A 178 2.72 18.92 3.95
N PHE A 179 1.50 19.10 3.43
CA PHE A 179 1.18 20.23 2.55
C PHE A 179 1.33 21.57 3.27
N ASN A 180 0.79 21.70 4.48
CA ASN A 180 0.89 22.92 5.28
C ASN A 180 2.33 23.26 5.63
N ASN A 181 3.14 22.27 6.02
CA ASN A 181 4.57 22.47 6.30
C ASN A 181 5.32 22.96 5.05
N LYS A 182 5.00 22.44 3.86
CA LYS A 182 5.61 22.92 2.61
C LYS A 182 5.20 24.36 2.28
N LEU A 183 3.95 24.74 2.54
CA LEU A 183 3.46 26.10 2.31
C LEU A 183 4.10 27.11 3.28
N VAL A 184 4.36 26.72 4.53
CA VAL A 184 5.04 27.57 5.52
C VAL A 184 6.54 27.70 5.24
N MET A 185 7.18 26.65 4.72
CA MET A 185 8.62 26.65 4.41
C MET A 185 8.95 27.31 3.07
N ALA A 186 8.02 27.35 2.11
CA ALA A 186 8.21 27.99 0.80
C ALA A 186 8.55 29.50 0.85
N PRO A 187 7.92 30.35 1.69
CA PRO A 187 8.33 31.74 1.85
C PRO A 187 9.67 31.89 2.58
N LEU A 188 10.03 30.95 3.47
CA LEU A 188 11.31 31.01 4.18
C LEU A 188 12.50 30.73 3.24
N THR A 189 12.37 29.82 2.28
CA THR A 189 13.45 29.59 1.30
C THR A 189 13.62 30.72 0.28
N CYS A 190 12.56 31.49 -0.04
CA CYS A 190 12.72 32.71 -0.84
C CYS A 190 13.39 33.86 -0.07
N CYS A 191 13.23 33.93 1.25
CA CYS A 191 13.92 34.94 2.06
C CYS A 191 15.42 34.66 2.29
N PHE A 192 15.89 33.42 2.09
CA PHE A 192 17.31 33.06 2.28
C PHE A 192 18.15 33.01 0.99
N LEU A 193 17.55 33.23 -0.19
CA LEU A 193 18.26 33.36 -1.47
C LEU A 193 18.28 34.80 -2.01
N GLY A 194 17.92 35.78 -1.16
CA GLY A 194 18.05 37.20 -1.45
C GLY A 194 19.30 37.80 -0.79
N VAL A 195 20.49 37.39 -1.23
CA VAL A 195 21.74 38.17 -1.19
C VAL A 195 22.54 37.84 -2.45
#